data_AF-A0A5K1K633-F1
#
_entry.id   AF-A0A5K1K633-F1
#
_cell.length_a   1.000
_cell.length_b   1.000
_cell.length_c   1.000
_cell.angle_alpha   90.00
_cell.angle_beta   90.00
_cell.angle_gamma   90.00
#
_symmetry.space_group_name_H-M   'P 1'
#
loop_
_entity.id
_entity.type
_entity.pdbx_description
1 polymer ?
#
loop_
_entity_poly.entity_id
_entity_poly.type
_entity_poly.pdbx_seq_one_letter_code
_entity_poly.pdbx_strand_id
1 'polypeptide(L)'
;MEELLHPFELLRLLCNTPALEFLHVDLLVYEEPYMGTWQPPYEPIHLPLLRSLVFTDCPYKLLTWILPRISLPEDVFIRLQDISNYIPVYGPADPFPPLPIRPVTHLDIVMQGEEVLMVADSPTSGLWLSAMHDLDGFPEPQDWGDWLLSLRECLTLVHVTHLHIRVEGWETFWRAFLSHLPQLTHLTALFDESSDEPDDDTGEFDCPTATLCAALSQPAEGSDVPCPVSTP
;
A
#
# COMPACT_ATOMS: atom_id res chain seq x y z
N MET A 1 -19.11 -23.07 16.23
CA MET A 1 -20.03 -22.02 15.74
C MET A 1 -19.35 -20.74 16.14
N GLU A 2 -18.53 -20.21 15.24
CA GLU A 2 -17.84 -18.94 15.46
C GLU A 2 -18.86 -17.84 15.22
N GLU A 3 -19.13 -17.03 16.23
CA GLU A 3 -19.99 -15.85 16.08
C GLU A 3 -19.19 -14.81 15.28
N LEU A 4 -19.52 -14.65 14.01
CA LEU A 4 -18.89 -13.66 13.13
C LEU A 4 -19.23 -12.25 13.63
N LEU A 5 -18.20 -11.45 13.92
CA LEU A 5 -18.37 -10.07 14.36
C LEU A 5 -18.71 -9.19 13.16
N HIS A 6 -19.88 -8.57 13.18
CA HIS A 6 -20.25 -7.61 12.15
C HIS A 6 -19.37 -6.34 12.24
N PRO A 7 -18.88 -5.74 11.14
CA PRO A 7 -18.07 -4.51 11.16
C PRO A 7 -18.73 -3.35 11.92
N PHE A 8 -20.06 -3.31 11.94
CA PHE A 8 -20.83 -2.31 12.68
C PHE A 8 -20.79 -2.49 14.21
N GLU A 9 -20.72 -3.72 14.70
CA GLU A 9 -20.55 -3.97 16.13
C GLU A 9 -19.13 -3.58 16.58
N LEU A 10 -18.13 -3.79 15.71
CA LEU A 10 -16.78 -3.26 15.94
C LEU A 10 -16.80 -1.74 16.07
N LEU A 11 -17.35 -1.00 15.10
CA LEU A 11 -17.41 0.46 15.19
C LEU A 11 -18.16 0.93 16.44
N ARG A 12 -19.27 0.28 16.80
CA ARG A 12 -20.01 0.57 18.02
C ARG A 12 -19.17 0.34 19.28
N LEU A 13 -18.37 -0.73 19.32
CA LEU A 13 -17.45 -0.99 20.41
C LEU A 13 -16.41 0.14 20.51
N LEU A 14 -15.80 0.51 19.39
CA LEU A 14 -14.78 1.58 19.34
C LEU A 14 -15.30 2.93 19.81
N CYS A 15 -16.56 3.27 19.49
CA CYS A 15 -17.21 4.48 20.03
C CYS A 15 -17.24 4.53 21.56
N ASN A 16 -17.27 3.38 22.23
CA ASN A 16 -17.37 3.27 23.69
C ASN A 16 -16.01 3.04 24.36
N THR A 17 -14.91 3.02 23.61
CA THR A 17 -13.56 2.74 24.12
C THR A 17 -12.55 3.83 23.73
N PRO A 18 -12.73 5.10 24.14
CA PRO A 18 -11.83 6.19 23.74
C PRO A 18 -10.42 6.09 24.33
N ALA A 19 -10.24 5.29 25.38
CA ALA A 19 -8.95 5.04 26.03
C ALA A 19 -8.23 3.79 25.50
N LEU A 20 -8.67 3.25 24.37
CA LEU A 20 -8.07 2.05 23.78
C LEU A 20 -6.67 2.36 23.23
N GLU A 21 -5.67 1.61 23.70
CA GLU A 21 -4.28 1.73 23.23
C GLU A 21 -3.91 0.69 22.17
N PHE A 22 -4.53 -0.48 22.21
CA PHE A 22 -4.21 -1.60 21.32
C PHE A 22 -5.51 -2.23 20.82
N LEU A 23 -5.64 -2.32 19.50
CA LEU A 23 -6.76 -3.00 18.85
C LEU A 23 -6.20 -4.06 17.91
N HIS A 24 -6.59 -5.32 18.13
CA HIS A 24 -6.38 -6.40 17.18
C HIS A 24 -7.73 -6.99 16.82
N VAL A 25 -8.06 -6.94 15.52
CA VAL A 25 -9.23 -7.54 14.92
C VAL A 25 -8.73 -8.69 14.06
N ASP A 26 -9.21 -9.89 14.35
CA ASP A 26 -8.90 -11.11 13.62
C ASP A 26 -10.19 -11.67 13.04
N LEU A 27 -10.12 -12.25 11.84
CA LEU A 27 -11.22 -12.93 11.15
C LEU A 27 -12.49 -12.08 11.03
N LEU A 28 -12.35 -10.86 10.49
CA LEU A 28 -13.51 -10.01 10.24
C LEU A 28 -14.19 -10.42 8.93
N VAL A 29 -15.21 -11.26 9.04
CA VAL A 29 -15.99 -11.73 7.88
C VAL A 29 -17.29 -10.94 7.77
N TYR A 30 -17.64 -10.57 6.54
CA TYR A 30 -18.90 -9.93 6.22
C TYR A 30 -19.62 -10.70 5.11
N GLU A 31 -20.77 -11.27 5.46
CA GLU A 31 -21.70 -11.85 4.49
C GLU A 31 -22.79 -10.82 4.16
N GLU A 32 -22.84 -10.39 2.89
CA GLU A 32 -23.98 -9.61 2.39
C GLU A 32 -25.24 -10.49 2.30
N PRO A 33 -26.44 -9.97 2.56
CA PRO A 33 -26.76 -8.62 3.00
C PRO A 33 -26.91 -8.49 4.53
N TYR A 34 -26.33 -7.45 5.12
CA TYR A 34 -26.62 -7.12 6.52
C TYR A 34 -28.07 -6.65 6.69
N MET A 35 -28.81 -7.37 7.53
CA MET A 35 -30.22 -7.09 7.85
C MET A 35 -30.40 -6.19 9.08
N GLY A 36 -29.32 -5.72 9.70
CA GLY A 36 -29.42 -4.86 10.89
C GLY A 36 -29.71 -3.40 10.56
N THR A 37 -30.23 -2.67 11.55
CA THR A 37 -30.67 -1.28 11.44
C THR A 37 -29.59 -0.27 11.81
N TRP A 38 -28.40 -0.72 12.20
CA TRP A 38 -27.33 0.17 12.61
C TRP A 38 -26.79 0.96 11.43
N GLN A 39 -26.78 2.28 11.58
CA GLN A 39 -26.16 3.20 10.62
C GLN A 39 -24.81 3.64 11.18
N PRO A 40 -23.74 3.63 10.36
CA PRO A 40 -22.46 4.09 10.82
C PRO A 40 -22.51 5.57 11.21
N PRO A 41 -21.79 5.97 12.27
CA PRO A 41 -21.79 7.35 12.72
C PRO A 41 -21.35 8.28 11.59
N TYR A 42 -21.97 9.45 11.52
CA TYR A 42 -21.63 10.47 10.52
C TYR A 42 -20.23 11.04 10.76
N GLU A 43 -19.80 11.09 12.02
CA GLU A 43 -18.48 11.56 12.41
C GLU A 43 -17.51 10.38 12.62
N PRO A 44 -16.22 10.53 12.28
CA PRO A 44 -15.20 9.54 12.60
C PRO A 44 -15.07 9.29 14.10
N ILE A 45 -14.79 8.04 14.46
CA ILE A 45 -14.56 7.60 15.84
C ILE A 45 -13.14 7.97 16.24
N HIS A 46 -13.01 8.89 17.20
CA HIS A 46 -11.71 9.34 17.68
C HIS A 46 -11.11 8.35 18.69
N LEU A 47 -9.93 7.81 18.39
CA LEU A 47 -9.16 6.93 19.26
C LEU A 47 -7.80 7.54 19.60
N PRO A 48 -7.74 8.61 20.41
CA PRO A 48 -6.56 9.45 20.58
C PRO A 48 -5.38 8.77 21.29
N LEU A 49 -5.63 7.66 21.98
CA LEU A 49 -4.61 6.89 22.69
C LEU A 49 -4.17 5.63 21.93
N LEU A 50 -4.69 5.39 20.72
CA LEU A 50 -4.42 4.16 19.99
C LEU A 50 -2.98 4.15 19.46
N ARG A 51 -2.21 3.14 19.85
CA ARG A 51 -0.80 2.97 19.49
C ARG A 51 -0.59 1.86 18.49
N SER A 52 -1.46 0.85 18.50
CA SER A 52 -1.39 -0.26 17.56
C SER A 52 -2.78 -0.65 17.07
N LEU A 53 -2.90 -0.77 15.76
CA LEU A 53 -4.09 -1.23 15.05
C LEU A 53 -3.70 -2.41 14.17
N VAL A 54 -4.23 -3.59 14.46
CA VAL A 54 -3.96 -4.82 13.72
C VAL A 54 -5.25 -5.36 13.14
N PHE A 55 -5.26 -5.62 11.84
CA PHE A 55 -6.27 -6.42 11.16
C PHE A 55 -5.59 -7.68 10.62
N THR A 56 -6.14 -8.85 10.92
CA THR A 56 -5.65 -10.14 10.43
C THR A 56 -6.78 -10.87 9.73
N ASP A 57 -6.49 -11.45 8.56
CA ASP A 57 -7.43 -12.26 7.78
C ASP A 57 -8.76 -11.51 7.54
N CYS A 58 -8.63 -10.29 6.99
CA CYS A 58 -9.76 -9.40 6.73
C CYS A 58 -9.85 -9.11 5.23
N PRO A 59 -11.05 -9.17 4.61
CA PRO A 59 -11.24 -8.71 3.25
C PRO A 59 -10.92 -7.22 3.11
N TYR A 60 -10.18 -6.84 2.07
CA TYR A 60 -9.80 -5.46 1.81
C TYR A 60 -11.01 -4.49 1.76
N LYS A 61 -12.12 -4.90 1.16
CA LYS A 61 -13.37 -4.14 1.10
C LYS A 61 -13.91 -3.73 2.49
N LEU A 62 -13.63 -4.51 3.54
CA LEU A 62 -14.01 -4.11 4.90
C LEU A 62 -13.09 -3.05 5.48
N LEU A 63 -11.80 -3.12 5.16
CA LEU A 63 -10.84 -2.10 5.57
C LEU A 63 -11.22 -0.73 4.98
N THR A 64 -11.64 -0.69 3.70
CA THR A 64 -12.09 0.55 3.06
C THR A 64 -13.38 1.11 3.69
N TRP A 65 -14.17 0.30 4.39
CA TRP A 65 -15.35 0.76 5.13
C TRP A 65 -15.03 1.20 6.56
N ILE A 66 -14.09 0.54 7.22
CA ILE A 66 -13.79 0.75 8.65
C ILE A 66 -12.77 1.87 8.84
N LEU A 67 -11.65 1.84 8.11
CA LEU A 67 -10.54 2.78 8.32
C LEU A 67 -10.97 4.25 8.18
N PRO A 68 -11.76 4.66 7.16
CA PRO A 68 -12.23 6.05 7.07
C PRO A 68 -13.16 6.50 8.20
N ARG A 69 -13.71 5.55 8.97
CA ARG A 69 -14.59 5.81 10.11
C ARG A 69 -13.84 5.93 11.42
N ILE A 70 -12.52 5.75 11.43
CA ILE A 70 -11.69 5.84 12.62
C ILE A 70 -10.68 6.97 12.44
N SER A 71 -10.70 7.91 13.38
CA SER A 71 -9.67 8.95 13.48
C SER A 71 -8.53 8.42 14.35
N LEU A 72 -7.41 8.11 13.68
CA LEU A 72 -6.20 7.56 14.29
C LEU A 72 -5.21 8.69 14.64
N PRO A 73 -4.41 8.53 15.70
CA PRO A 73 -3.31 9.44 15.99
C PRO A 73 -2.14 9.21 15.01
N GLU A 74 -1.29 10.22 14.81
CA GLU A 74 -0.23 10.16 13.79
C GLU A 74 0.90 9.16 14.10
N ASP A 75 1.07 8.82 15.39
CA ASP A 75 2.08 7.91 15.94
C ASP A 75 1.57 6.47 16.12
N VAL A 76 0.50 6.11 15.40
CA VAL A 76 -0.02 4.74 15.39
C VAL A 76 0.83 3.81 14.50
N PHE A 77 0.95 2.56 14.92
CA PHE A 77 1.43 1.45 14.08
C PHE A 77 0.22 0.67 13.55
N ILE A 78 0.11 0.57 12.23
CA ILE A 78 -0.97 -0.15 11.55
C ILE A 78 -0.38 -1.42 10.94
N ARG A 79 -0.99 -2.57 11.22
CA ARG A 79 -0.63 -3.86 10.65
C ARG A 79 -1.84 -4.48 9.98
N LEU A 80 -1.74 -4.72 8.69
CA LEU A 80 -2.74 -5.36 7.86
C LEU A 80 -2.16 -6.68 7.41
N GLN A 81 -2.65 -7.77 7.97
CA GLN A 81 -2.07 -9.09 7.83
C GLN A 81 -3.00 -10.02 7.10
N ASP A 82 -2.47 -10.67 6.08
CA ASP A 82 -3.14 -11.70 5.30
C ASP A 82 -4.48 -11.16 4.76
N ILE A 83 -4.42 -9.96 4.18
CA ILE A 83 -5.58 -9.26 3.63
C ILE A 83 -5.96 -9.89 2.30
N SER A 84 -7.18 -10.42 2.22
CA SER A 84 -7.71 -11.05 1.01
C SER A 84 -8.47 -10.08 0.11
N ASN A 85 -8.65 -10.45 -1.16
CA ASN A 85 -9.43 -9.71 -2.15
C ASN A 85 -8.97 -8.24 -2.32
N TYR A 86 -7.66 -8.01 -2.27
CA TYR A 86 -7.11 -6.66 -2.32
C TYR A 86 -7.34 -5.98 -3.69
N ILE A 87 -7.22 -6.74 -4.78
CA ILE A 87 -7.53 -6.25 -6.14
C ILE A 87 -8.86 -6.89 -6.57
N PRO A 88 -9.87 -6.10 -7.00
CA PRO A 88 -11.16 -6.63 -7.42
C PRO A 88 -11.05 -7.40 -8.75
N VAL A 89 -11.83 -8.48 -8.87
CA VAL A 89 -11.94 -9.31 -10.10
C VAL A 89 -12.29 -8.48 -11.35
N TYR A 90 -13.10 -7.44 -11.15
CA TYR A 90 -13.65 -6.62 -12.22
C TYR A 90 -13.57 -5.15 -11.85
N GLY A 91 -12.85 -4.39 -12.66
CA GLY A 91 -12.69 -2.94 -12.51
C GLY A 91 -11.38 -2.54 -11.84
N PRO A 92 -11.10 -1.24 -11.77
CA PRO A 92 -9.89 -0.74 -11.13
C PRO A 92 -9.92 -1.06 -9.63
N ALA A 93 -8.76 -1.31 -9.04
CA ALA A 93 -8.64 -1.40 -7.60
C ALA A 93 -9.12 -0.10 -6.95
N ASP A 94 -10.02 -0.21 -5.97
CA ASP A 94 -10.35 0.93 -5.11
C ASP A 94 -9.07 1.35 -4.38
N PRO A 95 -8.71 2.64 -4.40
CA PRO A 95 -7.48 3.10 -3.77
C PRO A 95 -7.55 2.87 -2.26
N PHE A 96 -6.41 2.55 -1.67
CA PHE A 96 -6.32 2.35 -0.23
C PHE A 96 -6.63 3.66 0.48
N PRO A 97 -7.52 3.66 1.51
CA PRO A 97 -7.95 4.89 2.15
C PRO A 97 -6.75 5.63 2.75
N PRO A 98 -6.72 6.97 2.66
CA PRO A 98 -5.61 7.77 3.20
C PRO A 98 -5.44 7.49 4.69
N LEU A 99 -4.21 7.15 5.09
CA LEU A 99 -3.88 6.87 6.49
C LEU A 99 -3.27 8.11 7.13
N PRO A 100 -3.74 8.54 8.31
CA PRO A 100 -3.22 9.71 8.99
C PRO A 100 -1.90 9.40 9.73
N ILE A 101 -1.02 8.56 9.17
CA ILE A 101 0.28 8.26 9.78
C ILE A 101 1.28 9.37 9.46
N ARG A 102 2.26 9.58 10.35
CA ARG A 102 3.38 10.48 10.05
C ARG A 102 4.08 10.11 8.75
N PRO A 103 4.73 11.10 8.09
CA PRO A 103 5.49 10.83 6.89
C PRO A 103 6.50 9.69 7.09
N VAL A 104 6.42 8.72 6.20
CA VAL A 104 7.31 7.55 6.19
C VAL A 104 8.64 7.91 5.56
N THR A 105 9.70 7.26 6.05
CA THR A 105 11.09 7.53 5.64
C THR A 105 11.76 6.32 5.00
N HIS A 106 11.27 5.12 5.30
CA HIS A 106 11.68 3.86 4.67
C HIS A 106 10.46 3.18 4.08
N LEU A 107 10.66 2.56 2.93
CA LEU A 107 9.66 1.81 2.20
C LEU A 107 10.30 0.53 1.67
N ASP A 108 9.86 -0.61 2.19
CA ASP A 108 10.23 -1.94 1.69
C ASP A 108 9.02 -2.55 1.02
N ILE A 109 9.15 -3.00 -0.24
CA ILE A 109 8.08 -3.62 -1.01
C ILE A 109 8.60 -4.91 -1.64
N VAL A 110 7.84 -5.98 -1.51
CA VAL A 110 8.06 -7.24 -2.21
C VAL A 110 6.75 -7.63 -2.87
N MET A 111 6.77 -7.78 -4.18
CA MET A 111 5.66 -8.34 -4.95
C MET A 111 6.16 -9.63 -5.59
N GLN A 112 5.45 -10.72 -5.36
CA GLN A 112 5.81 -12.04 -5.87
C GLN A 112 4.53 -12.81 -6.19
N GLY A 113 4.29 -13.08 -7.48
CA GLY A 113 3.03 -13.64 -7.95
C GLY A 113 1.80 -12.85 -7.46
N GLU A 114 0.98 -13.50 -6.64
CA GLU A 114 -0.28 -12.96 -6.11
C GLU A 114 -0.14 -12.25 -4.76
N GLU A 115 1.06 -12.26 -4.17
CA GLU A 115 1.30 -11.67 -2.86
C GLU A 115 2.02 -10.32 -2.96
N VAL A 116 1.59 -9.39 -2.10
CA VAL A 116 2.31 -8.16 -1.81
C VAL A 116 2.63 -8.06 -0.32
N LEU A 117 3.89 -7.82 -0.04
CA LEU A 117 4.40 -7.48 1.28
C LEU A 117 4.94 -6.05 1.22
N MET A 118 4.49 -5.19 2.12
CA MET A 118 4.97 -3.82 2.21
C MET A 118 5.20 -3.42 3.66
N VAL A 119 6.30 -2.73 3.90
CA VAL A 119 6.61 -2.06 5.16
C VAL A 119 6.92 -0.60 4.85
N ALA A 120 6.15 0.31 5.42
CA ALA A 120 6.37 1.74 5.31
C ALA A 120 6.45 2.33 6.71
N ASP A 121 7.63 2.77 7.15
CA ASP A 121 7.81 3.18 8.54
C ASP A 121 8.59 4.49 8.75
N SER A 122 8.42 4.98 9.97
CA SER A 122 9.14 6.10 10.56
C SER A 122 9.55 5.70 11.98
N PRO A 123 10.39 6.49 12.68
CA PRO A 123 10.76 6.18 14.05
C PRO A 123 9.59 6.07 15.05
N THR A 124 8.41 6.60 14.71
CA THR A 124 7.27 6.72 15.63
C THR A 124 5.95 6.18 15.09
N SER A 125 5.89 5.73 13.84
CA SER A 125 4.67 5.22 13.20
C SER A 125 5.04 4.28 12.07
N GLY A 126 4.09 3.49 11.60
CA GLY A 126 4.33 2.67 10.43
C GLY A 126 3.10 1.93 9.96
N LEU A 127 3.20 1.44 8.73
CA LEU A 127 2.26 0.55 8.07
C LEU A 127 3.00 -0.72 7.68
N TRP A 128 2.47 -1.86 8.11
CA TRP A 128 2.86 -3.16 7.62
C TRP A 128 1.67 -3.78 6.89
N LEU A 129 1.88 -4.25 5.67
CA LEU A 129 0.87 -4.86 4.82
C LEU A 129 1.37 -6.21 4.32
N SER A 130 0.57 -7.24 4.55
CA SER A 130 0.60 -8.52 3.86
C SER A 130 -0.76 -8.69 3.21
N ALA A 131 -0.80 -8.75 1.89
CA ALA A 131 -2.03 -8.95 1.15
C ALA A 131 -1.83 -9.96 0.02
N MET A 132 -2.88 -10.71 -0.26
CA MET A 132 -2.90 -11.73 -1.29
C MET A 132 -4.07 -11.48 -2.23
N HIS A 133 -3.81 -11.65 -3.52
CA HIS A 133 -4.82 -11.72 -4.55
C HIS A 133 -5.41 -13.14 -4.59
N ASP A 134 -6.33 -13.42 -3.67
CA ASP A 134 -6.96 -14.74 -3.54
C ASP A 134 -8.12 -14.89 -4.52
N LEU A 135 -7.85 -15.29 -5.76
CA LEU A 135 -8.88 -15.60 -6.75
C LEU A 135 -8.53 -16.85 -7.56
N ASP A 136 -8.88 -18.00 -6.98
CA ASP A 136 -8.88 -19.30 -7.66
C ASP A 136 -9.50 -19.21 -9.07
N GLY A 137 -8.65 -19.36 -10.10
CA GLY A 137 -9.07 -19.49 -11.49
C GLY A 137 -9.28 -18.18 -12.27
N PHE A 138 -8.92 -17.04 -11.70
CA PHE A 138 -8.88 -15.77 -12.43
C PHE A 138 -7.44 -15.45 -12.87
N PRO A 139 -7.26 -14.67 -13.96
CA PRO A 139 -5.93 -14.27 -14.40
C PRO A 139 -5.21 -13.50 -13.28
N GLU A 140 -3.89 -13.68 -13.22
CA GLU A 140 -3.01 -12.93 -12.32
C GLU A 140 -3.32 -11.41 -12.41
N PRO A 141 -3.24 -10.69 -11.28
CA PRO A 141 -3.53 -9.26 -11.26
C PRO A 141 -2.56 -8.54 -12.21
N GLN A 142 -3.10 -8.00 -13.30
CA GLN A 142 -2.28 -7.35 -14.34
C GLN A 142 -1.61 -6.05 -13.86
N ASP A 143 -2.04 -5.48 -12.73
CA ASP A 143 -1.86 -4.05 -12.46
C ASP A 143 -1.23 -3.73 -11.08
N TRP A 144 -0.32 -4.56 -10.56
CA TRP A 144 0.47 -4.18 -9.37
C TRP A 144 1.28 -2.89 -9.58
N GLY A 145 1.65 -2.56 -10.82
CA GLY A 145 2.20 -1.26 -11.18
C GLY A 145 1.25 -0.10 -10.86
N ASP A 146 -0.04 -0.22 -11.21
CA ASP A 146 -1.04 0.80 -10.87
C ASP A 146 -1.30 0.85 -9.37
N TRP A 147 -1.28 -0.30 -8.69
CA TRP A 147 -1.32 -0.36 -7.23
C TRP A 147 -0.19 0.43 -6.59
N LEU A 148 1.06 0.25 -7.06
CA LEU A 148 2.21 1.03 -6.58
C LEU A 148 2.02 2.53 -6.80
N LEU A 149 1.50 2.93 -7.95
CA LEU A 149 1.22 4.34 -8.25
C LEU A 149 0.10 4.90 -7.37
N SER A 150 -0.84 4.06 -6.92
CA SER A 150 -1.89 4.43 -5.97
C SER A 150 -1.38 4.65 -4.55
N LEU A 151 -0.18 4.16 -4.19
CA LEU A 151 0.36 4.32 -2.83
C LEU A 151 0.46 5.79 -2.39
N ARG A 152 0.64 6.72 -3.33
CA ARG A 152 0.65 8.17 -3.04
C ARG A 152 -0.66 8.70 -2.48
N GLU A 153 -1.76 7.99 -2.70
CA GLU A 153 -3.10 8.34 -2.21
C GLU A 153 -3.28 7.89 -0.76
N CYS A 154 -2.57 6.84 -0.36
CA CYS A 154 -2.55 6.30 1.00
C CYS A 154 -1.48 6.95 1.88
N LEU A 155 -0.28 7.20 1.33
CA LEU A 155 0.95 7.54 2.04
C LEU A 155 1.60 8.80 1.48
N THR A 156 2.18 9.60 2.37
CA THR A 156 3.01 10.75 1.96
C THR A 156 4.41 10.29 1.58
N LEU A 157 4.60 9.94 0.30
CA LEU A 157 5.85 9.37 -0.22
C LEU A 157 7.02 10.37 -0.34
N VAL A 158 6.76 11.69 -0.29
CA VAL A 158 7.79 12.71 -0.54
C VAL A 158 8.94 12.74 0.46
N HIS A 159 8.79 12.09 1.61
CA HIS A 159 9.80 12.01 2.68
C HIS A 159 10.55 10.68 2.70
N VAL A 160 10.21 9.76 1.80
CA VAL A 160 10.90 8.47 1.70
C VAL A 160 12.33 8.71 1.22
N THR A 161 13.27 8.21 2.00
CA THR A 161 14.72 8.33 1.76
C THR A 161 15.35 6.99 1.39
N HIS A 162 14.73 5.88 1.82
CA HIS A 162 15.16 4.51 1.54
C HIS A 162 14.02 3.74 0.90
N LEU A 163 14.29 3.14 -0.26
CA LEU A 163 13.37 2.24 -0.95
C LEU A 163 14.10 0.91 -1.18
N HIS A 164 13.55 -0.17 -0.64
CA HIS A 164 13.88 -1.51 -1.09
C HIS A 164 12.69 -2.09 -1.81
N ILE A 165 12.89 -2.62 -3.00
CA ILE A 165 11.80 -3.08 -3.83
C ILE A 165 12.20 -4.34 -4.60
N ARG A 166 11.37 -5.36 -4.52
CA ARG A 166 11.42 -6.53 -5.40
C ARG A 166 10.15 -6.55 -6.23
N VAL A 167 10.31 -6.52 -7.55
CA VAL A 167 9.21 -6.56 -8.52
C VAL A 167 9.43 -7.68 -9.52
N GLU A 168 8.34 -8.33 -9.91
CA GLU A 168 8.30 -9.34 -10.97
C GLU A 168 7.63 -8.71 -12.20
N GLY A 169 8.28 -8.77 -13.38
CA GLY A 169 7.61 -8.53 -14.66
C GLY A 169 7.17 -7.10 -15.06
N TRP A 170 7.58 -6.00 -14.39
CA TRP A 170 7.08 -4.65 -14.73
C TRP A 170 8.16 -3.60 -15.01
N GLU A 171 8.19 -3.13 -16.25
CA GLU A 171 9.22 -2.20 -16.72
C GLU A 171 8.78 -0.72 -16.75
N THR A 172 7.48 -0.45 -16.80
CA THR A 172 6.97 0.88 -17.19
C THR A 172 6.62 1.81 -16.03
N PHE A 173 6.50 1.30 -14.79
CA PHE A 173 6.06 2.11 -13.65
C PHE A 173 7.19 2.94 -13.00
N TRP A 174 8.46 2.55 -13.18
CA TRP A 174 9.61 3.14 -12.46
C TRP A 174 9.65 4.65 -12.53
N ARG A 175 9.49 5.24 -13.72
CA ARG A 175 9.53 6.69 -13.89
C ARG A 175 8.43 7.38 -13.09
N ALA A 176 7.20 6.92 -13.24
CA ALA A 176 6.05 7.52 -12.57
C ALA A 176 6.16 7.35 -11.04
N PHE A 177 6.57 6.17 -10.57
CA PHE A 177 6.71 5.89 -9.14
C PHE A 177 7.86 6.69 -8.49
N LEU A 178 9.05 6.71 -9.09
CA LEU A 178 10.19 7.46 -8.58
C LEU A 178 9.95 8.98 -8.57
N SER A 179 9.08 9.50 -9.46
CA SER A 179 8.69 10.91 -9.44
C SER A 179 7.98 11.33 -8.15
N HIS A 180 7.42 10.38 -7.39
CA HIS A 180 6.79 10.60 -6.10
C HIS A 180 7.76 10.51 -4.91
N LEU A 181 9.03 10.18 -5.17
CA LEU A 181 10.07 9.96 -4.16
C LEU A 181 11.25 10.94 -4.34
N PRO A 182 11.02 12.28 -4.35
CA PRO A 182 12.05 13.27 -4.63
C PRO A 182 13.19 13.32 -3.60
N GLN A 183 13.00 12.74 -2.41
CA GLN A 183 14.02 12.67 -1.35
C GLN A 183 14.73 11.31 -1.28
N LEU A 184 14.51 10.44 -2.26
CA LEU A 184 15.12 9.11 -2.29
C LEU A 184 16.64 9.23 -2.41
N THR A 185 17.35 8.66 -1.44
CA THR A 185 18.82 8.65 -1.40
C THR A 185 19.40 7.25 -1.49
N HIS A 186 18.63 6.24 -1.09
CA HIS A 186 19.02 4.84 -1.12
C HIS A 186 17.94 4.03 -1.84
N LEU A 187 18.34 3.33 -2.90
CA LEU A 187 17.48 2.44 -3.67
C LEU A 187 18.15 1.07 -3.79
N THR A 188 17.46 0.04 -3.33
CA THR A 188 17.81 -1.36 -3.60
C THR A 188 16.67 -1.96 -4.41
N ALA A 189 16.94 -2.33 -5.67
CA ALA A 189 15.99 -3.01 -6.52
C ALA A 189 16.46 -4.46 -6.73
N LEU A 190 15.57 -5.41 -6.49
CA LEU A 190 15.76 -6.83 -6.79
C LEU A 190 14.85 -7.18 -7.95
N PHE A 191 15.45 -7.73 -9.00
CA PHE A 191 14.75 -8.25 -10.16
C PHE A 191 14.90 -9.76 -10.15
N ASP A 192 13.84 -10.47 -10.52
CA ASP A 192 13.97 -11.90 -10.76
C ASP A 192 14.84 -12.15 -11.99
N GLU A 193 15.47 -13.33 -12.02
CA GLU A 193 16.31 -13.73 -13.14
C GLU A 193 15.44 -13.70 -14.40
N SER A 194 15.72 -12.75 -15.30
CA SER A 194 15.07 -12.70 -16.61
C SER A 194 15.24 -14.07 -17.24
N SER A 195 14.15 -14.65 -17.75
CA SER A 195 14.27 -15.84 -18.57
C SER A 195 15.25 -15.51 -19.70
N ASP A 196 16.33 -16.30 -19.84
CA ASP A 196 17.29 -16.15 -20.94
C ASP A 196 16.65 -16.32 -22.34
N GLU A 197 15.35 -16.64 -22.37
CA GLU A 197 14.55 -16.77 -23.57
C GLU A 197 13.99 -15.39 -23.95
N PRO A 198 14.31 -14.88 -25.15
CA PRO A 198 13.71 -13.65 -25.65
C PRO A 198 12.19 -13.84 -25.79
N ASP A 199 11.42 -12.77 -25.60
CA ASP A 199 9.98 -12.79 -25.83
C ASP A 199 9.69 -13.28 -27.26
N ASP A 200 8.90 -14.36 -27.38
CA ASP A 200 8.57 -15.00 -28.66
C ASP A 200 7.88 -14.04 -29.65
N ASP A 201 7.18 -13.02 -29.13
CA ASP A 201 6.42 -12.07 -29.94
C ASP A 201 7.25 -10.86 -30.42
N THR A 202 8.17 -10.37 -29.58
CA THR A 202 8.95 -9.15 -29.89
C THR A 202 10.41 -9.44 -30.25
N GLY A 203 10.96 -10.57 -29.78
CA GLY A 203 12.37 -10.92 -29.87
C GLY A 203 13.28 -9.98 -29.06
N GLU A 204 12.72 -9.10 -28.24
CA GLU A 204 13.46 -8.18 -27.39
C GLU A 204 13.74 -8.84 -26.03
N PHE A 205 14.89 -8.50 -25.46
CA PHE A 205 15.22 -8.85 -24.08
C PHE A 205 14.71 -7.73 -23.20
N ASP A 206 13.63 -7.99 -22.48
CA ASP A 206 13.19 -7.15 -21.38
C ASP A 206 14.31 -7.12 -20.33
N CYS A 207 14.88 -5.94 -20.13
CA CYS A 207 15.94 -5.72 -19.17
C CYS A 207 15.42 -4.75 -18.11
N PRO A 208 14.81 -5.26 -17.02
CA PRO A 208 14.25 -4.44 -15.95
C PRO A 208 15.28 -3.47 -15.33
N THR A 209 16.55 -3.86 -15.35
CA THR A 209 17.65 -2.98 -14.91
C THR A 209 17.83 -1.79 -15.84
N ALA A 210 17.73 -1.98 -17.16
CA ALA A 210 17.86 -0.91 -18.14
C ALA A 210 16.71 0.11 -18.01
N THR A 211 15.48 -0.35 -17.78
CA THR A 211 14.32 0.54 -17.60
C THR A 211 14.39 1.33 -16.30
N LEU A 212 14.83 0.71 -15.20
CA LEU A 212 15.14 1.43 -13.97
C LEU A 212 16.26 2.46 -14.17
N CYS A 213 17.38 2.07 -14.80
CA CYS A 213 18.47 3.00 -15.09
C CYS A 213 18.03 4.18 -15.96
N ALA A 214 17.16 3.93 -16.95
CA ALA A 214 16.59 4.99 -17.79
C ALA A 214 15.69 5.93 -16.98
N ALA A 215 14.89 5.42 -16.04
CA ALA A 215 14.09 6.23 -15.14
C ALA A 215 14.96 7.10 -14.21
N LEU A 216 16.08 6.58 -13.72
CA LEU A 216 17.03 7.31 -12.86
C LEU A 216 17.88 8.34 -13.60
N SER A 217 18.14 8.13 -14.90
CA SER A 217 19.06 8.98 -15.68
C SER A 217 18.40 10.24 -16.23
N GLN A 218 17.07 10.33 -16.23
CA GLN A 218 16.38 11.48 -16.81
C GLN A 218 16.32 12.64 -15.80
N PRO A 219 16.72 13.85 -16.20
CA PRO A 219 16.52 15.03 -15.36
C PRO A 219 15.01 15.24 -15.19
N ALA A 220 14.59 15.56 -13.96
CA ALA A 220 13.23 15.97 -13.69
C ALA A 220 12.86 17.12 -14.65
N GLU A 221 11.95 16.85 -15.59
CA GLU A 221 11.48 17.84 -16.56
C GLU A 221 10.96 19.07 -15.78
N GLY A 222 11.72 20.17 -15.82
CA GLY A 222 11.42 21.40 -15.08
C GLY A 222 12.60 22.04 -14.33
N SER A 223 13.74 21.37 -14.18
CA SER A 223 14.95 21.98 -13.60
C SER A 223 15.78 22.75 -14.64
N ASP A 224 15.24 23.82 -15.20
CA ASP A 224 16.03 24.88 -15.85
C ASP A 224 16.75 25.70 -14.75
N VAL A 225 17.70 25.09 -14.06
CA VAL A 225 18.65 25.83 -13.21
C VAL A 225 19.90 26.06 -14.06
N PRO A 226 20.12 27.27 -14.59
CA PRO A 226 21.33 27.56 -15.33
C PRO A 226 22.53 27.40 -14.39
N CYS A 227 23.43 26.48 -14.74
CA CYS A 227 24.72 26.31 -14.06
C CYS A 227 25.44 27.67 -14.03
N PRO A 228 25.92 28.15 -12.87
CA PRO A 228 26.71 29.37 -12.82
C PRO A 228 28.04 29.10 -13.53
N VAL A 229 28.19 29.72 -14.70
CA VAL A 229 29.45 29.79 -15.43
C VAL A 229 30.45 30.51 -14.53
N SER A 230 31.40 29.75 -14.00
CA SER A 230 32.56 30.33 -13.32
C SER A 230 33.46 30.94 -14.39
N THR A 231 33.41 32.27 -14.56
CA THR A 231 34.42 32.99 -15.34
C THR A 231 35.73 33.12 -14.55
N PRO A 232 36.89 33.05 -15.23
CA PRO A 232 38.22 32.95 -14.63
C PRO A 232 38.68 34.22 -13.89
#